data_AF-R5AZF3-F1
#
_entry.id   AF-R5AZF3-F1
#
_cell.length_a   1.000
_cell.length_b   1.000
_cell.length_c   1.000
_cell.angle_alpha   90.00
_cell.angle_beta   90.00
_cell.angle_gamma   90.00
#
_symmetry.space_group_name_H-M   'P 1'
#
loop_
_entity.id
_entity.type
_entity.pdbx_description
1 polymer ?
#
loop_
_entity_poly.entity_id
_entity_poly.type
_entity_poly.pdbx_seq_one_letter_code
_entity_poly.pdbx_strand_id
1 'polypeptide(L)'
;MLKYLIIQLDDTSASFCHYPNKHQKSLIPLEVLKGGVVWALKENLMVQFVYPDYELPKDYLDVIDSIDHIDIAHDHMKADVSIFDGVHSLSTLKTSVFTHAILRITKNELFNNIVGVKEAFEKQTSLNIVITDIDTFNDTDFESYKKVLTELSSIVEKKIVSNKQVNINLLSDRLVLSSMNNCNAGVESITLAPDGNFYICPASYYCEEKCVGNPVNGLDIPNEQLYKLEYSPICRICDAFQCKRCVWLNKKTTGEVNTPGHEQCVVAHLERNASRALLERLIQSGKIKTDMTIPEIAYLDPFDEIKR
;
A
#
# COMPACT_ATOMS: atom_id res chain seq x y z
N MET A 1 8.79 8.61 -14.78
CA MET A 1 9.53 9.76 -14.21
C MET A 1 9.21 9.77 -12.75
N LEU A 2 10.23 9.93 -11.91
CA LEU A 2 10.04 9.99 -10.46
C LEU A 2 9.12 11.16 -10.08
N LYS A 3 8.32 10.94 -9.05
CA LYS A 3 7.37 11.88 -8.48
C LYS A 3 7.56 12.02 -6.97
N TYR A 4 8.00 10.94 -6.31
CA TYR A 4 8.09 10.84 -4.86
C TYR A 4 9.48 10.38 -4.40
N LEU A 5 9.97 10.98 -3.33
CA LEU A 5 11.05 10.44 -2.53
C LEU A 5 10.49 10.03 -1.16
N ILE A 6 10.66 8.77 -0.80
CA ILE A 6 10.34 8.27 0.54
C ILE A 6 11.62 8.32 1.36
N ILE A 7 11.65 9.10 2.44
CA ILE A 7 12.80 9.17 3.35
C ILE A 7 12.47 8.37 4.60
N GLN A 8 13.18 7.26 4.76
CA GLN A 8 13.12 6.41 5.94
C GLN A 8 14.01 7.04 7.03
N LEU A 9 13.40 7.60 8.08
CA LEU A 9 14.15 8.37 9.08
C LEU A 9 14.95 7.50 10.04
N ASP A 10 14.53 6.27 10.30
CA ASP A 10 15.22 5.31 11.17
C ASP A 10 14.94 3.88 10.71
N ASP A 11 15.82 2.95 11.07
CA ASP A 11 15.60 1.51 10.91
C ASP A 11 14.32 1.02 11.63
N THR A 12 13.89 1.68 12.70
CA THR A 12 12.64 1.39 13.41
C THR A 12 11.44 2.18 12.91
N SER A 13 11.52 2.97 11.82
CA SER A 13 10.34 3.72 11.39
C SER A 13 9.18 2.82 10.99
N ALA A 14 7.97 3.40 11.09
CA ALA A 14 6.73 2.70 10.84
C ALA A 14 6.76 2.01 9.47
N SER A 15 6.48 0.72 9.43
CA SER A 15 6.18 0.08 8.15
C SER A 15 4.74 0.41 7.78
N PHE A 16 4.50 0.81 6.53
CA PHE A 16 3.17 1.17 6.03
C PHE A 16 2.68 0.21 4.92
N CYS A 17 3.43 -0.87 4.67
CA CYS A 17 3.16 -1.83 3.60
C CYS A 17 3.40 -3.29 4.09
N HIS A 18 3.65 -4.22 3.18
CA HIS A 18 3.77 -5.66 3.46
C HIS A 18 5.03 -6.04 4.27
N TYR A 19 6.08 -5.20 4.24
CA TYR A 19 7.37 -5.51 4.86
C TYR A 19 7.36 -5.26 6.38
N PRO A 20 8.16 -5.98 7.19
CA PRO A 20 8.40 -5.61 8.59
C PRO A 20 9.45 -4.49 8.71
N ASN A 21 9.48 -3.77 9.83
CA ASN A 21 10.59 -2.89 10.18
C ASN A 21 11.69 -3.65 10.95
N LYS A 22 12.83 -3.00 11.19
CA LYS A 22 13.87 -3.53 12.09
C LYS A 22 13.58 -3.10 13.53
N HIS A 23 14.22 -3.79 14.48
CA HIS A 23 14.08 -3.50 15.92
C HIS A 23 15.21 -2.63 16.48
N GLN A 24 16.30 -2.45 15.74
CA GLN A 24 17.45 -1.68 16.18
C GLN A 24 17.35 -0.25 15.66
N LYS A 25 17.45 0.73 16.56
CA LYS A 25 17.47 2.14 16.20
C LYS A 25 18.71 2.47 15.38
N SER A 26 18.50 3.14 14.26
CA SER A 26 19.55 3.72 13.44
C SER A 26 18.98 4.92 12.70
N LEU A 27 18.97 6.07 13.37
CA LEU A 27 18.47 7.31 12.81
C LEU A 27 19.36 7.72 11.62
N ILE A 28 18.72 8.14 10.52
CA ILE A 28 19.40 8.68 9.34
C ILE A 28 20.35 9.80 9.76
N PRO A 29 21.61 9.84 9.30
CA PRO A 29 22.48 10.95 9.64
C PRO A 29 21.91 12.28 9.14
N LEU A 30 21.98 13.33 9.96
CA LEU A 30 21.41 14.64 9.62
C LEU A 30 21.88 15.18 8.25
N GLU A 31 23.16 14.98 7.90
CA GLU A 31 23.71 15.40 6.61
C GLU A 31 23.15 14.58 5.44
N VAL A 32 22.83 13.31 5.67
CA VAL A 32 22.14 12.47 4.67
C VAL A 32 20.70 12.96 4.48
N LEU A 33 19.99 13.27 5.56
CA LEU A 33 18.64 13.84 5.49
C LEU A 33 18.63 15.15 4.69
N LYS A 34 19.53 16.09 5.01
CA LYS A 34 19.70 17.34 4.25
C LYS A 34 20.02 17.08 2.78
N GLY A 35 20.93 16.14 2.51
CA GLY A 35 21.28 15.74 1.15
C GLY A 35 20.10 15.17 0.38
N GLY A 36 19.28 14.35 1.02
CA GLY A 36 18.04 13.79 0.48
C GLY A 36 17.00 14.85 0.13
N VAL A 37 16.77 15.81 1.04
CA VAL A 37 15.86 16.94 0.81
C VAL A 37 16.33 17.80 -0.36
N VAL A 38 17.62 18.18 -0.39
CA VAL A 38 18.18 18.96 -1.50
C VAL A 38 18.06 18.21 -2.83
N TRP A 39 18.31 16.90 -2.83
CA TRP A 39 18.17 16.07 -4.03
C TRP A 39 16.72 16.02 -4.50
N ALA A 40 15.76 15.80 -3.59
CA ALA A 40 14.33 15.80 -3.93
C ALA A 40 13.87 17.13 -4.56
N LEU A 41 14.32 18.27 -4.01
CA LEU A 41 14.01 19.59 -4.56
C LEU A 41 14.59 19.79 -5.97
N LYS A 42 15.82 19.33 -6.21
CA LYS A 42 16.46 19.42 -7.54
C LYS A 42 15.72 18.58 -8.59
N GLU A 43 15.26 17.39 -8.18
CA GLU A 43 14.51 16.47 -9.03
C GLU A 43 12.99 16.78 -9.04
N ASN A 44 12.56 17.84 -8.35
CA ASN A 44 11.16 18.27 -8.24
C ASN A 44 10.22 17.15 -7.74
N LEU A 45 10.63 16.46 -6.67
CA LEU A 45 9.91 15.35 -6.06
C LEU A 45 9.16 15.79 -4.80
N MET A 46 7.99 15.20 -4.56
CA MET A 46 7.29 15.30 -3.30
C MET A 46 7.91 14.34 -2.27
N VAL A 47 8.17 14.83 -1.06
CA VAL A 47 8.84 14.04 -0.02
C VAL A 47 7.83 13.43 0.94
N GLN A 48 8.05 12.17 1.28
CA GLN A 48 7.29 11.44 2.30
C GLN A 48 8.25 11.00 3.40
N PHE A 49 8.05 11.47 4.63
CA PHE A 49 8.89 11.11 5.77
C PHE A 49 8.26 9.98 6.56
N VAL A 50 9.04 8.94 6.84
CA VAL A 50 8.60 7.78 7.62
C VAL A 50 9.23 7.84 9.01
N TYR A 51 8.40 8.07 10.03
CA TYR A 51 8.85 8.38 11.38
C TYR A 51 9.07 7.13 12.25
N PRO A 52 10.11 7.11 13.08
CA PRO A 52 10.21 6.17 14.19
C PRO A 52 9.20 6.46 15.27
N ASP A 53 9.04 5.48 16.15
CA ASP A 53 8.14 5.52 17.30
C ASP A 53 8.69 6.34 18.48
N TYR A 54 9.36 7.46 18.19
CA TYR A 54 9.93 8.35 19.18
C TYR A 54 10.12 9.77 18.63
N GLU A 55 10.19 10.75 19.52
CA GLU A 55 10.40 12.16 19.16
C GLU A 55 11.78 12.39 18.54
N LEU A 56 11.81 13.04 17.38
CA LEU A 56 13.05 13.38 16.69
C LEU A 56 13.72 14.60 17.33
N PRO A 57 15.06 14.69 17.27
CA PRO A 57 15.76 15.90 17.66
C PRO A 57 15.34 17.12 16.82
N LYS A 58 15.39 18.32 17.43
CA LYS A 58 14.87 19.55 16.82
C LYS A 58 15.50 19.88 15.45
N ASP A 59 16.80 19.65 15.30
CA ASP A 59 17.52 19.88 14.06
C ASP A 59 17.04 19.00 12.89
N TYR A 60 16.44 17.84 13.18
CA TYR A 60 15.77 17.02 12.16
C TYR A 60 14.43 17.62 11.77
N LEU A 61 13.63 18.04 12.76
CA LEU A 61 12.34 18.68 12.54
C LEU A 61 12.50 19.97 11.73
N ASP A 62 13.51 20.79 12.06
CA ASP A 62 13.83 22.02 11.32
C ASP A 62 14.14 21.76 9.83
N VAL A 63 14.70 20.58 9.49
CA VAL A 63 14.95 20.18 8.09
C VAL A 63 13.68 19.66 7.42
N ILE A 64 12.89 18.85 8.12
CA ILE A 64 11.63 18.30 7.62
C ILE A 64 10.63 19.43 7.31
N ASP A 65 10.46 20.35 8.26
CA ASP A 65 9.54 21.50 8.17
C ASP A 65 9.99 22.56 7.15
N SER A 66 11.17 22.41 6.54
CA SER A 66 11.69 23.36 5.54
C SER A 66 11.07 23.19 4.15
N ILE A 67 10.30 22.12 3.92
CA ILE A 67 9.69 21.77 2.64
C ILE A 67 8.25 21.28 2.82
N ASP A 68 7.46 21.32 1.75
CA ASP A 68 6.18 20.62 1.71
C ASP A 68 6.41 19.10 1.68
N HIS A 69 5.74 18.37 2.56
CA HIS A 69 5.93 16.93 2.73
C HIS A 69 4.67 16.23 3.23
N ILE A 70 4.72 14.90 3.29
CA ILE A 70 3.72 14.04 3.92
C ILE A 70 4.39 13.26 5.05
N ASP A 71 3.78 13.30 6.23
CA ASP A 71 4.24 12.52 7.37
C ASP A 71 3.53 11.17 7.46
N ILE A 72 4.31 10.10 7.64
CA ILE A 72 3.84 8.73 7.87
C ILE A 72 4.39 8.28 9.23
N ALA A 73 3.50 8.06 10.20
CA ALA A 73 3.89 7.67 11.57
C ALA A 73 2.87 6.74 12.22
N HIS A 74 3.22 6.17 13.38
CA HIS A 74 2.28 5.41 14.20
C HIS A 74 1.16 6.30 14.77
N ASP A 75 0.06 5.66 15.17
CA ASP A 75 -1.22 6.29 15.52
C ASP A 75 -1.20 7.26 16.71
N HIS A 76 -0.21 7.15 17.59
CA HIS A 76 -0.05 8.07 18.72
C HIS A 76 0.78 9.32 18.39
N MET A 77 1.32 9.40 17.17
CA MET A 77 2.02 10.56 16.65
C MET A 77 1.12 11.34 15.67
N LYS A 78 1.30 12.65 15.60
CA LYS A 78 0.62 13.48 14.61
C LYS A 78 1.27 13.24 13.24
N ALA A 79 0.48 12.79 12.27
CA ALA A 79 0.93 12.54 10.91
C ALA A 79 -0.24 12.67 9.92
N ASP A 80 0.07 12.80 8.63
CA ASP A 80 -0.94 12.80 7.55
C ASP A 80 -1.48 11.40 7.27
N VAL A 81 -0.63 10.39 7.47
CA VAL A 81 -0.94 8.96 7.37
C VAL A 81 -0.58 8.26 8.68
N SER A 82 -1.58 7.73 9.36
CA SER A 82 -1.43 7.02 10.63
C SER A 82 -1.38 5.51 10.41
N ILE A 83 -0.37 4.86 10.97
CA ILE A 83 -0.10 3.42 10.87
C ILE A 83 -0.58 2.70 12.13
N PHE A 84 -1.33 1.63 11.90
CA PHE A 84 -1.92 0.77 12.92
C PHE A 84 -1.47 -0.67 12.68
N ASP A 85 -0.89 -1.31 13.69
CA ASP A 85 -0.30 -2.65 13.56
C ASP A 85 -1.06 -3.68 14.40
N GLY A 86 -1.66 -4.64 13.71
CA GLY A 86 -2.34 -5.79 14.29
C GLY A 86 -3.69 -5.48 14.91
N VAL A 87 -4.27 -6.49 15.55
CA VAL A 87 -5.64 -6.43 16.10
C VAL A 87 -5.80 -5.45 17.26
N HIS A 88 -4.73 -5.19 18.00
CA HIS A 88 -4.77 -4.31 19.18
C HIS A 88 -5.13 -2.88 18.82
N SER A 89 -4.68 -2.41 17.65
CA SER A 89 -4.97 -1.08 17.10
C SER A 89 -6.44 -0.85 16.72
N LEU A 90 -7.26 -1.91 16.62
CA LEU A 90 -8.70 -1.76 16.37
C LEU A 90 -9.40 -0.96 17.46
N SER A 91 -8.91 -1.01 18.70
CA SER A 91 -9.46 -0.22 19.81
C SER A 91 -9.36 1.29 19.56
N THR A 92 -8.20 1.78 19.09
CA THR A 92 -7.98 3.17 18.69
C THR A 92 -8.85 3.56 17.49
N LEU A 93 -8.88 2.72 16.45
CA LEU A 93 -9.66 2.98 15.24
C LEU A 93 -11.18 3.02 15.47
N LYS A 94 -11.69 2.37 16.53
CA LYS A 94 -13.12 2.44 16.90
C LYS A 94 -13.48 3.73 17.64
N THR A 95 -12.52 4.37 18.27
CA THR A 95 -12.76 5.49 19.21
C THR A 95 -12.35 6.84 18.63
N SER A 96 -11.36 6.88 17.75
CA SER A 96 -10.81 8.10 17.15
C SER A 96 -11.01 8.15 15.64
N VAL A 97 -10.91 9.32 15.02
CA VAL A 97 -11.00 9.49 13.55
C VAL A 97 -9.66 9.98 13.04
N PHE A 98 -9.18 9.39 11.95
CA PHE A 98 -7.90 9.73 11.32
C PHE A 98 -8.14 10.16 9.87
N THR A 99 -7.29 11.06 9.37
CA THR A 99 -7.39 11.56 7.99
C THR A 99 -7.16 10.41 7.00
N HIS A 100 -6.06 9.68 7.17
CA HIS A 100 -5.74 8.46 6.44
C HIS A 100 -5.19 7.42 7.40
N ALA A 101 -5.93 6.33 7.60
CA ALA A 101 -5.50 5.21 8.42
C ALA A 101 -5.04 4.05 7.53
N ILE A 102 -3.90 3.46 7.87
CA ILE A 102 -3.44 2.18 7.31
C ILE A 102 -3.40 1.15 8.44
N LEU A 103 -4.27 0.15 8.36
CA LEU A 103 -4.24 -1.03 9.22
C LEU A 103 -3.41 -2.13 8.56
N ARG A 104 -2.24 -2.41 9.14
CA ARG A 104 -1.43 -3.58 8.79
C ARG A 104 -1.82 -4.73 9.70
N ILE A 105 -2.16 -5.86 9.10
CA ILE A 105 -2.74 -6.99 9.82
C ILE A 105 -2.38 -8.29 9.10
N THR A 106 -2.22 -9.39 9.84
CA THR A 106 -2.06 -10.70 9.22
C THR A 106 -3.41 -11.23 8.70
N LYS A 107 -3.39 -12.19 7.78
CA LYS A 107 -4.62 -12.81 7.24
C LYS A 107 -5.46 -13.46 8.35
N ASN A 108 -4.80 -14.16 9.28
CA ASN A 108 -5.47 -14.85 10.39
C ASN A 108 -6.13 -13.85 11.35
N GLU A 109 -5.43 -12.77 11.68
CA GLU A 109 -5.99 -11.69 12.49
C GLU A 109 -7.20 -11.04 11.81
N LEU A 110 -7.12 -10.75 10.51
CA LEU A 110 -8.21 -10.18 9.73
C LEU A 110 -9.43 -11.10 9.72
N PHE A 111 -9.24 -12.39 9.44
CA PHE A 111 -10.32 -13.38 9.37
C PHE A 111 -11.03 -13.52 10.73
N ASN A 112 -10.26 -13.59 11.82
CA ASN A 112 -10.79 -13.79 13.16
C ASN A 112 -11.42 -12.53 13.78
N ASN A 113 -11.11 -11.33 13.24
CA ASN A 113 -11.52 -10.06 13.84
C ASN A 113 -12.30 -9.16 12.88
N ILE A 114 -12.93 -9.74 11.85
CA ILE A 114 -13.69 -8.99 10.85
C ILE A 114 -14.78 -8.08 11.46
N VAL A 115 -15.44 -8.53 12.54
CA VAL A 115 -16.42 -7.70 13.26
C VAL A 115 -15.77 -6.43 13.80
N GLY A 116 -14.60 -6.56 14.43
CA GLY A 116 -13.85 -5.42 14.94
C GLY A 116 -13.35 -4.48 13.85
N VAL A 117 -12.95 -5.02 12.70
CA VAL A 117 -12.56 -4.24 11.52
C VAL A 117 -13.75 -3.45 10.97
N LYS A 118 -14.96 -4.05 10.91
CA LYS A 118 -16.17 -3.34 10.49
C LYS A 118 -16.52 -2.20 11.43
N GLU A 119 -16.47 -2.42 12.74
CA GLU A 119 -16.72 -1.39 13.76
C GLU A 119 -15.70 -0.24 13.66
N ALA A 120 -14.42 -0.57 13.48
CA ALA A 120 -13.36 0.42 13.22
C ALA A 120 -13.69 1.22 11.95
N PHE A 121 -14.02 0.52 10.87
CA PHE A 121 -14.37 1.16 9.61
C PHE A 121 -15.63 2.01 9.70
N GLU A 122 -16.63 1.67 10.52
CA GLU A 122 -17.84 2.50 10.71
C GLU A 122 -17.49 3.92 11.18
N LYS A 123 -16.46 4.05 12.02
CA LYS A 123 -15.96 5.33 12.54
C LYS A 123 -15.14 6.11 11.52
N GLN A 124 -14.35 5.43 10.69
CA GLN A 124 -13.47 6.07 9.71
C GLN A 124 -14.20 6.50 8.43
N THR A 125 -13.69 7.54 7.76
CA THR A 125 -14.06 7.87 6.37
C THR A 125 -13.18 7.11 5.37
N SER A 126 -11.90 6.92 5.73
CA SER A 126 -10.90 6.20 4.94
C SER A 126 -10.15 5.18 5.80
N LEU A 127 -10.04 3.94 5.33
CA LEU A 127 -9.26 2.90 5.97
C LEU A 127 -8.60 2.01 4.90
N ASN A 128 -7.28 2.07 4.80
CA ASN A 128 -6.53 1.13 3.98
C ASN A 128 -6.16 -0.09 4.83
N ILE A 129 -6.37 -1.28 4.30
CA ILE A 129 -5.99 -2.54 4.93
C ILE A 129 -4.84 -3.13 4.13
N VAL A 130 -3.76 -3.46 4.82
CA VAL A 130 -2.59 -4.14 4.27
C VAL A 130 -2.45 -5.49 4.94
N ILE A 131 -2.59 -6.56 4.15
CA ILE A 131 -2.36 -7.92 4.62
C ILE A 131 -0.86 -8.21 4.53
N THR A 132 -0.21 -8.41 5.67
CA THR A 132 1.26 -8.45 5.76
C THR A 132 1.87 -9.78 5.31
N ASP A 133 1.10 -10.86 5.33
CA ASP A 133 1.49 -12.24 5.02
C ASP A 133 0.74 -12.79 3.79
N ILE A 134 0.46 -11.92 2.82
CA ILE A 134 -0.27 -12.26 1.59
C ILE A 134 0.37 -13.42 0.81
N ASP A 135 1.70 -13.52 0.83
CA ASP A 135 2.47 -14.60 0.16
C ASP A 135 2.29 -15.97 0.80
N THR A 136 1.55 -16.07 1.91
CA THR A 136 1.30 -17.34 2.60
C THR A 136 -0.10 -17.90 2.35
N PHE A 137 -0.93 -17.22 1.55
CA PHE A 137 -2.30 -17.65 1.29
C PHE A 137 -2.35 -19.04 0.63
N ASN A 138 -3.34 -19.83 1.03
CA ASN A 138 -3.71 -21.07 0.38
C ASN A 138 -5.20 -21.09 0.03
N ASP A 139 -5.68 -22.17 -0.58
CA ASP A 139 -7.07 -22.34 -1.01
C ASP A 139 -8.09 -22.10 0.11
N THR A 140 -7.81 -22.56 1.34
CA THR A 140 -8.73 -22.36 2.48
C THR A 140 -8.73 -20.90 2.97
N ASP A 141 -7.61 -20.20 2.82
CA ASP A 141 -7.52 -18.77 3.11
C ASP A 141 -8.31 -17.94 2.10
N PHE A 142 -8.28 -18.30 0.80
CA PHE A 142 -9.06 -17.62 -0.23
C PHE A 142 -10.57 -17.71 0.06
N GLU A 143 -11.07 -18.86 0.49
CA GLU A 143 -12.47 -19.01 0.90
C GLU A 143 -12.82 -18.20 2.16
N SER A 144 -11.89 -18.11 3.11
CA SER A 144 -12.07 -17.28 4.31
C SER A 144 -12.07 -15.79 3.96
N TYR A 145 -11.21 -15.38 3.04
CA TYR A 145 -11.11 -14.01 2.58
C TYR A 145 -12.32 -13.55 1.77
N LYS A 146 -12.94 -14.42 0.96
CA LYS A 146 -14.24 -14.13 0.31
C LYS A 146 -15.32 -13.75 1.32
N LYS A 147 -15.35 -14.41 2.48
CA LYS A 147 -16.30 -14.07 3.57
C LYS A 147 -15.98 -12.70 4.15
N VAL A 148 -14.70 -12.39 4.39
CA VAL A 148 -14.26 -11.06 4.81
C VAL A 148 -14.72 -9.97 3.83
N LEU A 149 -14.51 -10.18 2.53
CA LEU A 149 -14.92 -9.21 1.51
C LEU A 149 -16.44 -9.03 1.47
N THR A 150 -17.22 -10.09 1.69
CA THR A 150 -18.69 -10.00 1.78
C THR A 150 -19.14 -9.14 2.97
N GLU A 151 -18.50 -9.34 4.11
CA GLU A 151 -18.74 -8.58 5.35
C GLU A 151 -18.37 -7.09 5.20
N LEU A 152 -17.21 -6.80 4.58
CA LEU A 152 -16.79 -5.43 4.25
C LEU A 152 -17.69 -4.78 3.20
N SER A 153 -18.10 -5.53 2.18
CA SER A 153 -18.98 -5.04 1.11
C SER A 153 -20.32 -4.56 1.67
N SER A 154 -20.87 -5.29 2.63
CA SER A 154 -22.12 -4.93 3.30
C SER A 154 -22.03 -3.59 4.04
N ILE A 155 -20.89 -3.30 4.70
CA ILE A 155 -20.72 -2.03 5.41
C ILE A 155 -20.44 -0.86 4.45
N VAL A 156 -19.67 -1.10 3.39
CA VAL A 156 -19.45 -0.11 2.32
C VAL A 156 -20.77 0.29 1.68
N GLU A 157 -21.60 -0.69 1.32
CA GLU A 157 -22.93 -0.48 0.75
C GLU A 157 -23.82 0.38 1.67
N LYS A 158 -23.92 -0.01 2.96
CA LYS A 158 -24.68 0.76 3.98
C LYS A 158 -24.22 2.22 4.04
N LYS A 159 -22.92 2.47 4.01
CA LYS A 159 -22.36 3.83 4.07
C LYS A 159 -22.66 4.63 2.80
N ILE A 160 -22.47 4.04 1.61
CA ILE A 160 -22.79 4.68 0.32
C ILE A 160 -24.29 5.01 0.22
N VAL A 161 -25.16 4.06 0.58
CA VAL A 161 -26.63 4.24 0.61
C VAL A 161 -27.06 5.41 1.51
N SER A 162 -26.28 5.67 2.56
CA SER A 162 -26.45 6.75 3.54
C SER A 162 -25.76 8.05 3.13
N ASN A 163 -25.28 8.18 1.89
CA ASN A 163 -24.53 9.33 1.36
C ASN A 163 -23.30 9.70 2.18
N LYS A 164 -22.65 8.73 2.82
CA LYS A 164 -21.37 8.94 3.50
C LYS A 164 -20.23 8.74 2.53
N GLN A 165 -19.17 9.52 2.68
CA GLN A 165 -17.91 9.26 1.98
C GLN A 165 -17.31 7.94 2.50
N VAL A 166 -16.84 7.11 1.58
CA VAL A 166 -16.30 5.78 1.87
C VAL A 166 -15.02 5.58 1.08
N ASN A 167 -13.93 5.29 1.76
CA ASN A 167 -12.69 4.83 1.15
C ASN A 167 -12.16 3.61 1.92
N ILE A 168 -12.12 2.46 1.24
CA ILE A 168 -11.44 1.25 1.68
C ILE A 168 -10.83 0.58 0.46
N ASN A 169 -9.50 0.50 0.44
CA ASN A 169 -8.73 0.05 -0.73
C ASN A 169 -9.17 -1.32 -1.29
N LEU A 170 -9.63 -2.23 -0.43
CA LEU A 170 -10.04 -3.58 -0.83
C LEU A 170 -11.32 -3.62 -1.69
N LEU A 171 -12.13 -2.56 -1.70
CA LEU A 171 -13.43 -2.53 -2.39
C LEU A 171 -13.70 -1.23 -3.15
N SER A 172 -13.52 -0.07 -2.52
CA SER A 172 -13.94 1.20 -3.11
C SER A 172 -13.03 1.65 -4.26
N ASP A 173 -11.74 1.31 -4.22
CA ASP A 173 -10.78 1.71 -5.26
C ASP A 173 -11.23 1.22 -6.64
N ARG A 174 -11.64 -0.05 -6.75
CA ARG A 174 -12.06 -0.62 -8.04
C ARG A 174 -13.35 0.01 -8.58
N LEU A 175 -14.18 0.63 -7.74
CA LEU A 175 -15.40 1.33 -8.14
C LEU A 175 -15.17 2.72 -8.76
N VAL A 176 -13.95 3.27 -8.61
CA VAL A 176 -13.62 4.64 -9.03
C VAL A 176 -12.49 4.65 -10.06
N LEU A 177 -11.57 3.70 -9.99
CA LEU A 177 -10.42 3.63 -10.88
C LEU A 177 -10.82 3.19 -12.30
N SER A 178 -10.28 3.89 -13.29
CA SER A 178 -10.37 3.58 -14.72
C SER A 178 -9.07 3.00 -15.30
N SER A 179 -7.99 2.96 -14.51
CA SER A 179 -6.69 2.40 -14.87
C SER A 179 -5.96 1.91 -13.63
N MET A 180 -4.89 1.13 -13.83
CA MET A 180 -4.04 0.63 -12.74
C MET A 180 -3.52 1.75 -11.83
N ASN A 181 -3.72 1.58 -10.51
CA ASN A 181 -3.20 2.47 -9.47
C ASN A 181 -2.15 1.74 -8.61
N ASN A 182 -1.05 1.34 -9.26
CA ASN A 182 0.02 0.55 -8.64
C ASN A 182 0.91 1.41 -7.73
N CYS A 183 1.74 0.79 -6.88
CA CYS A 183 2.66 1.53 -6.01
C CYS A 183 3.78 2.26 -6.79
N ASN A 184 4.11 1.77 -8.00
CA ASN A 184 5.12 2.33 -8.90
C ASN A 184 6.53 2.53 -8.28
N ALA A 185 6.90 1.71 -7.30
CA ALA A 185 8.26 1.65 -6.77
C ALA A 185 9.30 1.39 -7.86
N GLY A 186 10.35 2.21 -7.91
CA GLY A 186 11.36 2.19 -8.97
C GLY A 186 10.95 2.88 -10.29
N VAL A 187 9.75 3.46 -10.37
CA VAL A 187 9.26 4.21 -11.55
C VAL A 187 8.83 5.63 -11.21
N GLU A 188 7.99 5.76 -10.19
CA GLU A 188 7.47 7.03 -9.69
C GLU A 188 7.94 7.33 -8.27
N SER A 189 8.43 6.33 -7.53
CA SER A 189 8.96 6.50 -6.19
C SER A 189 10.30 5.79 -6.02
N ILE A 190 11.14 6.36 -5.15
CA ILE A 190 12.38 5.76 -4.66
C ILE A 190 12.50 6.02 -3.16
N THR A 191 13.27 5.20 -2.45
CA THR A 191 13.49 5.34 -1.01
C THR A 191 14.91 5.76 -0.70
N LEU A 192 15.12 6.78 0.12
CA LEU A 192 16.37 7.06 0.80
C LEU A 192 16.34 6.42 2.18
N ALA A 193 17.31 5.56 2.47
CA ALA A 193 17.41 4.85 3.74
C ALA A 193 18.45 5.47 4.70
N PRO A 194 18.46 5.08 5.99
CA PRO A 194 19.40 5.61 6.98
C PRO A 194 20.89 5.40 6.66
N ASP A 195 21.22 4.41 5.83
CA ASP A 195 22.58 4.17 5.34
C ASP A 195 23.05 5.17 4.27
N GLY A 196 22.17 6.10 3.88
CA GLY A 196 22.42 7.13 2.88
C GLY A 196 22.30 6.69 1.43
N ASN A 197 21.79 5.48 1.18
CA ASN A 197 21.61 4.96 -0.16
C ASN A 197 20.15 4.94 -0.60
N PHE A 198 19.95 4.89 -1.91
CA PHE A 198 18.66 4.73 -2.54
C PHE A 198 18.29 3.26 -2.72
N TYR A 199 17.02 2.95 -2.51
CA TYR A 199 16.42 1.62 -2.68
C TYR A 199 15.11 1.74 -3.44
N ILE A 200 14.72 0.67 -4.15
CA ILE A 200 13.47 0.62 -4.94
C ILE A 200 12.25 1.01 -4.11
N CYS A 201 12.18 0.50 -2.88
CA CYS A 201 11.19 0.87 -1.86
C CYS A 201 11.77 0.53 -0.47
N PRO A 202 11.07 0.85 0.63
CA PRO A 202 11.58 0.53 1.96
C PRO A 202 11.71 -0.98 2.21
N ALA A 203 10.87 -1.81 1.57
CA ALA A 203 11.00 -3.27 1.67
C ALA A 203 12.34 -3.77 1.14
N SER A 204 12.83 -3.23 0.02
CA SER A 204 14.15 -3.59 -0.53
C SER A 204 15.28 -3.23 0.42
N TYR A 205 15.18 -2.11 1.15
CA TYR A 205 16.14 -1.75 2.19
C TYR A 205 16.12 -2.76 3.35
N TYR A 206 14.92 -3.03 3.89
CA TYR A 206 14.77 -3.93 5.04
C TYR A 206 15.13 -5.39 4.74
N CYS A 207 15.00 -5.81 3.49
CA CYS A 207 15.41 -7.13 3.02
C CYS A 207 16.84 -7.18 2.50
N GLU A 208 17.67 -6.17 2.77
CA GLU A 208 19.09 -6.12 2.41
C GLU A 208 19.34 -6.34 0.91
N GLU A 209 18.43 -5.86 0.06
CA GLU A 209 18.67 -5.85 -1.38
C GLU A 209 19.78 -4.85 -1.74
N LYS A 210 20.33 -4.95 -2.95
CA LYS A 210 21.34 -3.99 -3.41
C LYS A 210 20.72 -2.61 -3.55
N CYS A 211 21.42 -1.59 -3.04
CA CYS A 211 21.06 -0.20 -3.31
C CYS A 211 21.21 0.14 -4.81
N VAL A 212 20.52 1.20 -5.22
CA VAL A 212 20.43 1.67 -6.61
C VAL A 212 20.95 3.11 -6.74
N GLY A 213 21.96 3.45 -5.93
CA GLY A 213 22.62 4.76 -5.94
C GLY A 213 22.47 5.51 -4.63
N ASN A 214 22.74 6.82 -4.65
CA ASN A 214 22.61 7.72 -3.50
C ASN A 214 22.52 9.20 -3.95
N PRO A 215 22.19 10.15 -3.06
CA PRO A 215 22.05 11.56 -3.43
C PRO A 215 23.31 12.21 -4.06
N VAL A 216 24.50 11.64 -3.83
CA VAL A 216 25.78 12.18 -4.33
C VAL A 216 26.11 11.64 -5.72
N ASN A 217 25.97 10.33 -5.91
CA ASN A 217 26.34 9.63 -7.15
C ASN A 217 25.18 9.52 -8.14
N GLY A 218 23.97 9.88 -7.74
CA GLY A 218 22.76 9.72 -8.54
C GLY A 218 22.15 8.33 -8.45
N LEU A 219 21.14 8.09 -9.29
CA LEU A 219 20.41 6.82 -9.37
C LEU A 219 20.96 5.95 -10.50
N ASP A 220 21.09 4.65 -10.21
CA ASP A 220 21.37 3.60 -11.19
C ASP A 220 20.48 2.39 -10.86
N ILE A 221 19.37 2.25 -11.58
CA ILE A 221 18.40 1.15 -11.40
C ILE A 221 18.67 0.10 -12.49
N PRO A 222 19.20 -1.09 -12.14
CA PRO A 222 19.42 -2.14 -13.10
C PRO A 222 18.10 -2.61 -13.73
N ASN A 223 18.07 -2.71 -15.06
CA ASN A 223 16.91 -3.15 -15.82
C ASN A 223 15.63 -2.36 -15.48
N GLU A 224 15.74 -1.03 -15.34
CA GLU A 224 14.64 -0.13 -14.94
C GLU A 224 13.33 -0.33 -15.70
N GLN A 225 13.39 -0.79 -16.96
CA GLN A 225 12.22 -1.06 -17.79
C GLN A 225 11.29 -2.10 -17.16
N LEU A 226 11.82 -3.09 -16.45
CA LEU A 226 11.03 -4.17 -15.84
C LEU A 226 10.11 -3.67 -14.72
N TYR A 227 10.41 -2.52 -14.11
CA TYR A 227 9.53 -1.93 -13.09
C TYR A 227 8.29 -1.26 -13.70
N LYS A 228 8.31 -0.91 -15.00
CA LYS A 228 7.21 -0.23 -15.70
C LYS A 228 6.09 -1.21 -16.04
N LEU A 229 4.83 -0.76 -15.92
CA LEU A 229 3.64 -1.59 -16.16
C LEU A 229 3.63 -2.20 -17.57
N GLU A 230 4.08 -1.47 -18.58
CA GLU A 230 4.13 -1.93 -19.99
C GLU A 230 5.00 -3.19 -20.20
N TYR A 231 5.97 -3.42 -19.31
CA TYR A 231 6.85 -4.59 -19.26
C TYR A 231 6.39 -5.66 -18.26
N SER A 232 5.19 -5.54 -17.69
CA SER A 232 4.52 -6.61 -16.92
C SER A 232 3.44 -7.26 -17.79
N PRO A 233 3.72 -8.38 -18.49
CA PRO A 233 2.85 -8.92 -19.54
C PRO A 233 1.42 -9.22 -19.08
N ILE A 234 1.28 -9.72 -17.85
CA ILE A 234 0.00 -10.04 -17.23
C ILE A 234 -0.69 -8.78 -16.69
N CYS A 235 0.05 -7.95 -15.94
CA CYS A 235 -0.55 -6.81 -15.27
C CYS A 235 -1.03 -5.73 -16.25
N ARG A 236 -0.35 -5.55 -17.40
CA ARG A 236 -0.71 -4.49 -18.38
C ARG A 236 -2.06 -4.70 -19.06
N ILE A 237 -2.57 -5.93 -19.05
CA ILE A 237 -3.88 -6.29 -19.62
C ILE A 237 -4.92 -6.60 -18.54
N CYS A 238 -4.53 -6.58 -17.27
CA CYS A 238 -5.41 -6.88 -16.14
C CYS A 238 -6.26 -5.64 -15.77
N ASP A 239 -7.51 -5.87 -15.38
CA ASP A 239 -8.44 -4.82 -14.96
C ASP A 239 -8.70 -4.81 -13.44
N ALA A 240 -7.90 -5.53 -12.65
CA ALA A 240 -7.86 -5.41 -11.20
C ALA A 240 -7.14 -4.11 -10.78
N PHE A 241 -7.71 -2.96 -11.17
CA PHE A 241 -7.07 -1.64 -11.06
C PHE A 241 -6.70 -1.20 -9.64
N GLN A 242 -7.35 -1.76 -8.62
CA GLN A 242 -7.03 -1.54 -7.21
C GLN A 242 -5.74 -2.26 -6.76
N CYS A 243 -5.30 -3.28 -7.49
CA CYS A 243 -4.09 -4.04 -7.20
C CYS A 243 -2.87 -3.12 -7.15
N LYS A 244 -2.07 -3.23 -6.09
CA LYS A 244 -0.88 -2.40 -5.92
C LYS A 244 0.34 -2.90 -6.69
N ARG A 245 0.30 -4.11 -7.27
CA ARG A 245 1.40 -4.75 -8.04
C ARG A 245 2.73 -4.58 -7.30
N CYS A 246 2.85 -5.22 -6.15
CA CYS A 246 4.02 -5.04 -5.29
C CYS A 246 5.25 -5.71 -5.93
N VAL A 247 6.13 -4.91 -6.53
CA VAL A 247 7.36 -5.40 -7.21
C VAL A 247 8.32 -6.14 -6.27
N TRP A 248 8.31 -5.79 -4.98
CA TRP A 248 9.07 -6.53 -3.96
C TRP A 248 8.48 -7.91 -3.71
N LEU A 249 7.15 -8.03 -3.51
CA LEU A 249 6.50 -9.33 -3.37
C LEU A 249 6.67 -10.18 -4.63
N ASN A 250 6.53 -9.59 -5.82
CA ASN A 250 6.77 -10.26 -7.09
C ASN A 250 8.14 -10.92 -7.13
N LYS A 251 9.19 -10.15 -6.80
CA LYS A 251 10.57 -10.66 -6.73
C LYS A 251 10.75 -11.71 -5.63
N LYS A 252 10.15 -11.51 -4.45
CA LYS A 252 10.20 -12.45 -3.32
C LYS A 252 9.62 -13.82 -3.70
N THR A 253 8.49 -13.86 -4.40
CA THR A 253 7.75 -15.10 -4.68
C THR A 253 8.10 -15.74 -6.03
N THR A 254 8.53 -14.96 -7.02
CA THR A 254 8.80 -15.46 -8.39
C THR A 254 10.24 -15.27 -8.85
N GLY A 255 11.03 -14.46 -8.14
CA GLY A 255 12.36 -14.02 -8.58
C GLY A 255 12.35 -12.83 -9.54
N GLU A 256 11.18 -12.42 -10.05
CA GLU A 256 11.04 -11.40 -11.08
C GLU A 256 10.23 -10.20 -10.58
N VAL A 257 10.70 -8.97 -10.80
CA VAL A 257 10.00 -7.75 -10.34
C VAL A 257 8.70 -7.48 -11.11
N ASN A 258 8.63 -7.94 -12.37
CA ASN A 258 7.55 -7.65 -13.29
C ASN A 258 6.47 -8.76 -13.36
N THR A 259 6.66 -9.86 -12.63
CA THR A 259 5.78 -11.03 -12.65
C THR A 259 5.18 -11.27 -11.25
N PRO A 260 3.87 -11.12 -11.07
CA PRO A 260 3.24 -11.34 -9.77
C PRO A 260 3.18 -12.83 -9.40
N GLY A 261 3.23 -13.11 -8.09
CA GLY A 261 2.94 -14.44 -7.55
C GLY A 261 1.45 -14.75 -7.54
N HIS A 262 1.12 -16.04 -7.47
CA HIS A 262 -0.24 -16.58 -7.48
C HIS A 262 -1.13 -15.93 -6.41
N GLU A 263 -0.65 -15.86 -5.17
CA GLU A 263 -1.41 -15.39 -4.02
C GLU A 263 -1.85 -13.93 -4.19
N GLN A 264 -0.94 -13.08 -4.68
CA GLN A 264 -1.23 -11.67 -4.94
C GLN A 264 -2.29 -11.50 -6.03
N CYS A 265 -2.19 -12.30 -7.10
CA CYS A 265 -3.17 -12.29 -8.19
C CYS A 265 -4.55 -12.73 -7.69
N VAL A 266 -4.64 -13.86 -6.99
CA VAL A 266 -5.91 -14.40 -6.52
C VAL A 266 -6.59 -13.43 -5.56
N VAL A 267 -5.86 -12.91 -4.55
CA VAL A 267 -6.40 -11.92 -3.60
C VAL A 267 -6.94 -10.68 -4.34
N ALA A 268 -6.18 -10.11 -5.27
CA ALA A 268 -6.62 -8.94 -6.03
C ALA A 268 -7.86 -9.23 -6.91
N HIS A 269 -7.98 -10.42 -7.52
CA HIS A 269 -9.18 -10.76 -8.30
C HIS A 269 -10.39 -11.07 -7.41
N LEU A 270 -10.20 -11.57 -6.18
CA LEU A 270 -11.28 -11.70 -5.20
C LEU A 270 -11.82 -10.31 -4.79
N GLU A 271 -10.94 -9.36 -4.48
CA GLU A 271 -11.31 -7.96 -4.21
C GLU A 271 -12.06 -7.33 -5.40
N ARG A 272 -11.55 -7.53 -6.62
CA ARG A 272 -12.17 -7.08 -7.86
C ARG A 272 -13.59 -7.64 -8.02
N ASN A 273 -13.77 -8.94 -7.81
CA ASN A 273 -15.06 -9.61 -7.97
C ASN A 273 -16.06 -9.19 -6.87
N ALA A 274 -15.59 -8.99 -5.64
CA ALA A 274 -16.42 -8.42 -4.57
C ALA A 274 -16.86 -6.98 -4.91
N SER A 275 -15.96 -6.19 -5.51
CA SER A 275 -16.26 -4.84 -5.99
C SER A 275 -17.28 -4.85 -7.14
N ARG A 276 -17.17 -5.79 -8.09
CA ARG A 276 -18.19 -6.01 -9.14
C ARG A 276 -19.56 -6.25 -8.54
N ALA A 277 -19.67 -7.22 -7.64
CA ALA A 277 -20.94 -7.56 -7.00
C ALA A 277 -21.52 -6.38 -6.20
N LEU A 278 -20.67 -5.59 -5.55
CA LEU A 278 -21.07 -4.36 -4.87
C LEU A 278 -21.60 -3.31 -5.85
N LEU A 279 -20.89 -3.06 -6.96
CA LEU A 279 -21.31 -2.12 -8.00
C LEU A 279 -22.69 -2.47 -8.55
N GLU A 280 -22.93 -3.74 -8.87
CA GLU A 280 -24.21 -4.24 -9.36
C GLU A 280 -25.35 -3.94 -8.38
N ARG A 281 -25.16 -4.21 -7.08
CA ARG A 281 -26.17 -3.89 -6.05
C ARG A 281 -26.42 -2.38 -5.90
N LEU A 282 -25.37 -1.57 -5.99
CA LEU A 282 -25.48 -0.10 -5.92
C LEU A 282 -26.20 0.49 -7.14
N ILE A 283 -26.03 -0.10 -8.32
CA ILE A 283 -26.76 0.26 -9.53
C ILE A 283 -28.22 -0.19 -9.42
N GLN A 284 -28.48 -1.44 -9.02
CA GLN A 284 -29.84 -2.00 -8.87
C GLN A 284 -30.67 -1.23 -7.84
N SER A 285 -30.06 -0.75 -6.76
CA SER A 285 -30.71 0.09 -5.74
C SER A 285 -30.91 1.55 -6.19
N GLY A 286 -30.43 1.94 -7.37
CA GLY A 286 -30.54 3.29 -7.91
C GLY A 286 -29.67 4.33 -7.20
N LYS A 287 -28.72 3.89 -6.36
CA LYS A 287 -27.86 4.77 -5.55
C LYS A 287 -26.68 5.33 -6.32
N ILE A 288 -26.19 4.58 -7.29
CA ILE A 288 -25.16 5.02 -8.22
C ILE A 288 -25.73 4.95 -9.63
N LYS A 289 -25.48 6.00 -10.41
CA LYS A 289 -25.67 6.01 -11.86
C LYS A 289 -24.30 6.16 -12.49
N THR A 290 -23.82 5.13 -13.16
CA THR A 290 -22.51 5.11 -13.82
C THR A 290 -22.57 4.19 -15.03
N ASP A 291 -21.81 4.54 -16.06
CA ASP A 291 -21.60 3.69 -17.25
C ASP A 291 -20.42 2.72 -17.04
N MET A 292 -19.73 2.83 -15.91
CA MET A 292 -18.65 1.95 -15.52
C MET A 292 -19.18 0.53 -15.33
N THR A 293 -18.48 -0.44 -15.93
CA THR A 293 -18.74 -1.86 -15.74
C THR A 293 -17.45 -2.57 -15.31
N ILE A 294 -17.60 -3.62 -14.50
CA ILE A 294 -16.52 -4.53 -14.15
C ILE A 294 -16.90 -5.88 -14.75
N PRO A 295 -16.25 -6.32 -15.85
CA PRO A 295 -16.68 -7.49 -16.59
C PRO A 295 -16.53 -8.78 -15.77
N GLU A 296 -17.25 -9.82 -16.16
CA GLU A 296 -17.00 -11.17 -15.64
C GLU A 296 -15.69 -11.75 -16.17
N ILE A 297 -15.00 -12.48 -15.30
CA ILE A 297 -13.76 -13.20 -15.61
C ILE A 297 -13.92 -14.66 -15.17
N ALA A 298 -13.28 -15.57 -15.90
CA ALA A 298 -13.32 -17.01 -15.64
C ALA A 298 -12.12 -17.52 -14.82
N TYR A 299 -11.20 -16.63 -14.44
CA TYR A 299 -9.96 -16.94 -13.73
C TYR A 299 -9.80 -16.06 -12.49
N LEU A 300 -8.94 -16.49 -11.57
CA LEU A 300 -8.44 -15.68 -10.44
C LEU A 300 -6.94 -15.46 -10.52
N ASP A 301 -6.21 -16.41 -11.12
CA ASP A 301 -4.84 -16.21 -11.54
C ASP A 301 -4.79 -16.11 -13.07
N PRO A 302 -4.31 -14.99 -13.66
CA PRO A 302 -4.14 -14.88 -15.10
C PRO A 302 -3.26 -15.98 -15.72
N PHE A 303 -2.40 -16.64 -14.93
CA PHE A 303 -1.61 -17.79 -15.40
C PHE A 303 -2.48 -19.00 -15.77
N ASP A 304 -3.69 -19.13 -15.21
CA ASP A 304 -4.62 -20.24 -15.51
C ASP A 304 -5.08 -20.22 -16.98
N GLU A 305 -5.10 -19.03 -17.60
CA GLU A 305 -5.52 -18.83 -19.00
C GLU A 305 -4.39 -19.06 -20.00
N ILE A 306 -3.14 -19.17 -19.54
CA ILE A 306 -2.00 -19.42 -20.43
C ILE A 306 -2.01 -20.91 -20.81
N LYS A 307 -2.59 -21.21 -21.96
CA LYS A 307 -2.50 -22.54 -22.59
C LYS A 307 -1.03 -22.86 -22.87
N ARG A 308 -0.56 -24.00 -22.34
CA ARG A 308 0.75 -24.58 -22.66
C ARG A 308 0.80 -25.08 -24.10
#